data_AF-A0A7S0Q3L0-F1
#
_entry.id   AF-A0A7S0Q3L0-F1
#
_cell.length_a   1.000
_cell.length_b   1.000
_cell.length_c   1.000
_cell.angle_alpha   90.00
_cell.angle_beta   90.00
_cell.angle_gamma   90.00
#
_symmetry.space_group_name_H-M   'P 1'
#
loop_
_entity.id
_entity.type
_entity.pdbx_description
1 polymer ?
#
loop_
_entity_poly.entity_id
_entity_poly.type
_entity_poly.pdbx_seq_one_letter_code
_entity_poly.pdbx_strand_id
1 'polypeptide(L)'
;QQALAKQLAQLLNFILRFDSIRMMTFQLPNDFSYYRRLVPKYSKHPAIEVREDEANGLSMFTADHVPMLNAAVESCSAVIKENEACAVALAVMANSCYQMLK
;
A
#
# COMPACT_ATOMS: atom_id res chain seq x y z
N GLN A 1 20.94 14.27 -6.36
CA GLN A 1 19.48 14.07 -6.45
C GLN A 1 19.05 12.87 -7.30
N GLN A 2 19.85 12.42 -8.28
CA GLN A 2 19.51 11.23 -9.09
C GLN A 2 19.25 9.95 -8.27
N ALA A 3 20.01 9.72 -7.19
CA ALA A 3 19.80 8.57 -6.30
C ALA A 3 18.42 8.59 -5.61
N LEU A 4 17.98 9.76 -5.14
CA LEU A 4 16.66 9.93 -4.51
C LEU A 4 15.53 9.73 -5.52
N ALA A 5 15.68 10.27 -6.74
CA ALA A 5 14.72 10.04 -7.82
C ALA A 5 14.59 8.54 -8.17
N LYS A 6 15.70 7.81 -8.18
CA LYS A 6 15.72 6.35 -8.37
C LYS A 6 15.00 5.62 -7.23
N GLN A 7 15.23 6.01 -5.98
CA GLN A 7 14.54 5.40 -4.83
C GLN A 7 13.04 5.65 -4.87
N LEU A 8 12.62 6.86 -5.22
CA LEU A 8 11.20 7.18 -5.38
C LEU A 8 10.57 6.34 -6.50
N ALA A 9 11.25 6.19 -7.64
CA ALA A 9 10.78 5.32 -8.72
C ALA A 9 10.68 3.84 -8.28
N GLN A 10 11.65 3.34 -7.51
CA GLN A 10 11.62 1.98 -6.96
C GLN A 10 10.46 1.78 -5.99
N LEU A 11 10.18 2.76 -5.13
CA LEU A 11 9.06 2.74 -4.20
C LEU A 11 7.72 2.72 -4.95
N LEU A 12 7.54 3.60 -5.94
CA LEU A 12 6.33 3.62 -6.77
C LEU A 12 6.15 2.32 -7.56
N ASN A 13 7.23 1.74 -8.09
CA ASN A 13 7.17 0.43 -8.74
C ASN A 13 6.80 -0.70 -7.75
N PHE A 14 7.29 -0.66 -6.50
CA PHE A 14 6.87 -1.62 -5.48
C PHE A 14 5.38 -1.48 -5.18
N ILE A 15 4.89 -0.27 -4.95
CA ILE A 15 3.47 0.03 -4.68
C ILE A 15 2.58 -0.58 -5.77
N LEU A 16 2.85 -0.25 -7.04
CA LEU A 16 2.05 -0.73 -8.16
C LEU A 16 2.11 -2.25 -8.32
N ARG A 17 3.27 -2.87 -8.09
CA ARG A 17 3.41 -4.34 -8.16
C ARG A 17 2.69 -5.04 -7.02
N PHE A 18 2.78 -4.51 -5.80
CA PHE A 18 2.07 -5.04 -4.65
C PHE A 18 0.58 -5.02 -4.90
N ASP A 19 0.04 -3.86 -5.31
CA ASP A 19 -1.39 -3.70 -5.55
C ASP A 19 -1.87 -4.57 -6.72
N SER A 20 -1.07 -4.71 -7.78
CA SER A 20 -1.39 -5.63 -8.89
C SER A 20 -1.54 -7.08 -8.43
N ILE A 21 -0.64 -7.57 -7.56
CA ILE A 21 -0.75 -8.92 -6.98
C ILE A 21 -1.95 -9.01 -6.04
N ARG A 22 -2.16 -7.99 -5.20
CA ARG A 22 -3.29 -7.91 -4.26
C ARG A 22 -4.63 -7.97 -4.98
N MET A 23 -4.81 -7.26 -6.10
CA MET A 23 -6.02 -7.29 -6.92
C MET A 23 -6.32 -8.69 -7.48
N MET A 24 -5.28 -9.48 -7.78
CA MET A 24 -5.40 -10.87 -8.24
C MET A 24 -5.59 -11.87 -7.10
N THR A 25 -5.42 -11.44 -5.84
CA THR A 25 -5.53 -12.28 -4.65
C THR A 25 -6.89 -12.08 -3.99
N PHE A 26 -7.96 -12.50 -4.67
CA PHE A 26 -9.35 -12.26 -4.24
C PHE A 26 -9.74 -13.00 -2.95
N GLN A 27 -9.04 -14.08 -2.60
CA GLN A 27 -9.36 -14.88 -1.40
C GLN A 27 -8.79 -14.32 -0.10
N LEU A 28 -7.79 -13.44 -0.17
CA LEU A 28 -7.13 -12.87 1.02
C LEU A 28 -8.12 -12.24 2.03
N PRO A 29 -9.08 -11.39 1.63
CA PRO A 29 -10.06 -10.86 2.59
C PRO A 29 -10.96 -11.93 3.23
N ASN A 30 -11.27 -13.02 2.50
CA ASN A 30 -12.07 -14.13 3.01
C ASN A 30 -11.29 -14.94 4.04
N ASP A 31 -10.04 -15.28 3.72
CA ASP A 31 -9.14 -16.02 4.60
C ASP A 31 -8.87 -15.23 5.88
N PHE A 32 -8.64 -13.92 5.76
CA PHE A 32 -8.44 -13.05 6.92
C PHE A 32 -9.72 -12.89 7.75
N SER A 33 -10.88 -12.80 7.11
CA SER A 33 -12.18 -12.78 7.81
C SER A 33 -12.41 -14.07 8.60
N TYR A 34 -12.03 -15.23 8.04
CA TYR A 34 -12.09 -16.51 8.75
C TYR A 34 -11.13 -16.53 9.94
N TYR A 35 -9.86 -16.15 9.73
CA TYR A 35 -8.86 -16.02 10.80
C TYR A 35 -9.39 -15.16 11.95
N ARG A 36 -9.91 -13.96 11.66
CA ARG A 36 -10.45 -13.04 12.66
C ARG A 36 -11.57 -13.63 13.52
N ARG A 37 -12.48 -14.44 12.92
CA ARG A 37 -13.54 -15.13 13.67
C ARG A 37 -13.01 -16.17 14.65
N LEU A 38 -11.82 -16.72 14.38
CA LEU A 38 -11.17 -17.71 15.22
C LEU A 38 -10.33 -17.09 16.34
N VAL A 39 -9.85 -15.85 16.19
CA VAL A 39 -9.01 -15.16 17.19
C VAL A 39 -9.60 -15.19 18.60
N PRO A 40 -10.89 -14.87 18.85
CA PRO A 40 -11.45 -14.92 20.20
C PRO A 40 -11.41 -16.33 20.81
N LYS A 41 -11.68 -17.35 19.98
CA LYS A 41 -11.70 -18.76 20.38
C LYS A 41 -10.31 -19.29 20.73
N TYR A 42 -9.27 -18.82 20.05
CA TYR A 42 -7.89 -19.28 20.23
C TYR A 42 -6.98 -18.21 20.84
N SER A 43 -7.54 -17.22 21.54
CA SER A 43 -6.82 -16.07 22.09
C SER A 43 -5.62 -16.41 23.01
N LYS A 44 -5.58 -17.63 23.57
CA LYS A 44 -4.46 -18.12 24.41
C LYS A 44 -3.50 -19.05 23.67
N HIS A 45 -3.75 -19.33 22.39
CA HIS A 45 -2.92 -20.24 21.61
C HIS A 45 -1.62 -19.52 21.19
N PRO A 46 -0.44 -20.12 21.41
CA PRO A 46 0.85 -19.44 21.19
C PRO A 46 1.11 -19.05 19.74
N ALA A 47 0.41 -19.66 18.78
CA ALA A 47 0.51 -19.31 17.35
C ALA A 47 -0.38 -18.14 16.90
N ILE A 48 -1.18 -17.55 17.80
CA ILE A 48 -1.95 -16.34 17.48
C ILE A 48 -1.06 -15.13 17.73
N GLU A 49 -0.57 -14.53 16.65
CA GLU A 49 0.31 -13.35 16.70
C GLU A 49 -0.47 -12.04 16.57
N VAL A 50 -1.52 -12.02 15.73
CA VAL A 50 -2.32 -10.82 15.48
C VAL A 50 -3.37 -10.68 16.58
N ARG A 51 -3.29 -9.59 17.34
CA ARG A 51 -4.27 -9.26 18.38
C ARG A 51 -5.54 -8.65 17.78
N GLU A 52 -6.62 -8.63 18.56
CA GLU A 52 -7.92 -8.16 18.10
C GLU A 52 -7.93 -6.67 17.67
N ASP A 53 -7.12 -5.84 18.34
CA ASP A 53 -6.90 -4.43 18.02
C ASP A 53 -6.21 -4.22 16.66
N GLU A 54 -5.24 -5.06 16.32
CA GLU A 54 -4.53 -5.02 15.04
C GLU A 54 -5.36 -5.61 13.89
N ALA A 55 -6.22 -6.59 14.21
CA ALA A 55 -7.03 -7.29 13.23
C ALA A 55 -8.01 -6.37 12.49
N ASN A 56 -8.48 -5.28 13.11
CA ASN A 56 -9.37 -4.34 12.44
C ASN A 56 -8.65 -3.55 11.32
N GLY A 57 -7.41 -3.11 11.58
CA GLY A 57 -6.58 -2.43 10.58
C GLY A 57 -6.25 -3.35 9.40
N LEU A 58 -5.85 -4.60 9.69
CA LEU A 58 -5.61 -5.61 8.68
C LEU A 58 -6.87 -5.96 7.88
N SER A 59 -8.06 -5.93 8.50
CA SER A 59 -9.32 -6.15 7.80
C SER A 59 -9.60 -5.07 6.76
N MET A 60 -9.30 -3.80 7.07
CA MET A 60 -9.45 -2.70 6.11
C MET A 60 -8.40 -2.81 4.99
N PHE A 61 -7.14 -3.06 5.35
CA PHE A 61 -6.04 -3.21 4.40
C PHE A 61 -6.27 -4.38 3.42
N THR A 62 -6.71 -5.53 3.93
CA THR A 62 -6.98 -6.73 3.11
C THR A 62 -8.29 -6.66 2.33
N ALA A 63 -9.18 -5.71 2.63
CA ALA A 63 -10.40 -5.47 1.84
C ALA A 63 -10.14 -4.53 0.66
N ASP A 64 -9.22 -3.58 0.81
CA ASP A 64 -8.87 -2.60 -0.23
C ASP A 64 -8.15 -3.25 -1.43
N HIS A 65 -8.50 -2.81 -2.64
CA HIS A 65 -7.92 -3.29 -3.89
C HIS A 65 -6.57 -2.64 -4.22
N VAL A 66 -6.29 -1.44 -3.69
CA VAL A 66 -5.04 -0.70 -3.93
C VAL A 66 -4.48 -0.06 -2.64
N PRO A 67 -4.29 -0.84 -1.57
CA PRO A 67 -3.97 -0.30 -0.25
C PRO A 67 -2.64 0.47 -0.21
N MET A 68 -1.63 0.04 -0.97
CA MET A 68 -0.33 0.70 -0.97
C MET A 68 -0.38 2.04 -1.70
N LEU A 69 -1.13 2.11 -2.81
CA LEU A 69 -1.34 3.36 -3.54
C LEU A 69 -2.14 4.36 -2.69
N ASN A 70 -3.18 3.91 -2.00
CA ASN A 70 -3.97 4.78 -1.12
C ASN A 70 -3.11 5.38 0.00
N ALA A 71 -2.28 4.56 0.67
CA ALA A 71 -1.33 5.05 1.69
C ALA A 71 -0.32 6.07 1.12
N ALA A 72 0.15 5.84 -0.12
CA ALA A 72 1.06 6.77 -0.79
C ALA A 72 0.36 8.09 -1.17
N VAL A 73 -0.89 8.04 -1.62
CA VAL A 73 -1.69 9.23 -1.94
C VAL A 73 -1.96 10.07 -0.69
N GLU A 74 -2.33 9.45 0.42
CA GLU A 74 -2.53 10.16 1.70
C GLU A 74 -1.25 10.87 2.15
N SER A 75 -0.12 10.15 2.12
CA SER A 75 1.19 10.71 2.49
C SER A 75 1.62 11.84 1.57
N CYS A 76 1.48 11.66 0.25
CA CYS A 76 1.84 12.68 -0.73
C CYS A 76 0.90 13.90 -0.68
N SER A 77 -0.38 13.70 -0.42
CA SER A 77 -1.36 14.79 -0.33
C SER A 77 -1.06 15.74 0.83
N ALA A 78 -0.55 15.22 1.95
CA ALA A 78 -0.09 16.03 3.07
C ALA A 78 1.11 16.91 2.65
N VAL A 79 2.11 16.32 2.01
CA VAL A 79 3.35 17.02 1.61
C VAL A 79 3.11 18.02 0.47
N ILE A 80 2.26 17.69 -0.51
CA ILE A 80 1.95 18.59 -1.64
C ILE A 80 1.25 19.86 -1.15
N LYS A 81 0.43 19.77 -0.10
CA LYS A 81 -0.19 20.95 0.52
C LYS A 81 0.84 21.90 1.15
N GLU A 82 1.95 21.36 1.63
CA GLU A 82 3.05 22.14 2.20
C GLU A 82 4.00 22.69 1.13
N ASN A 83 4.17 21.97 0.02
CA ASN A 83 5.09 22.36 -1.05
C ASN A 83 4.60 21.89 -2.45
N GLU A 84 4.12 22.85 -3.26
CA GLU A 84 3.67 22.60 -4.63
C GLU A 84 4.77 22.05 -5.56
N ALA A 85 6.06 22.28 -5.26
CA ALA A 85 7.16 21.74 -6.05
C ALA A 85 7.18 20.20 -6.06
N CYS A 86 6.59 19.55 -5.06
CA CYS A 86 6.44 18.09 -5.03
C CYS A 86 5.53 17.59 -6.16
N ALA A 87 4.46 18.31 -6.48
CA ALA A 87 3.58 17.96 -7.60
C ALA A 87 4.33 18.09 -8.94
N VAL A 88 5.16 19.12 -9.10
CA VAL A 88 6.01 19.30 -10.28
C VAL A 88 7.01 18.15 -10.43
N ALA A 89 7.63 17.70 -9.33
CA ALA A 89 8.57 16.58 -9.37
C ALA A 89 7.90 15.28 -9.86
N LEU A 90 6.69 14.98 -9.38
CA LEU A 90 5.90 13.83 -9.84
C LEU A 90 5.53 13.97 -11.34
N ALA A 91 5.13 15.16 -11.78
CA ALA A 91 4.82 15.43 -13.18
C ALA A 91 6.04 15.24 -14.10
N VAL A 92 7.22 15.71 -13.68
CA VAL A 92 8.49 15.50 -14.42
C VAL A 92 8.82 14.01 -14.52
N MET A 93 8.64 13.23 -13.45
CA MET A 93 8.84 11.78 -13.48
C MET A 93 7.86 11.10 -14.44
N ALA A 94 6.58 11.44 -14.38
CA ALA A 94 5.55 10.89 -15.27
C ALA A 94 5.87 11.18 -16.75
N ASN A 95 6.24 12.42 -17.06
CA ASN A 95 6.64 12.82 -18.41
C ASN A 95 7.89 12.07 -18.87
N SER A 96 8.87 11.87 -17.98
CA SER A 96 10.09 11.12 -18.28
C SER A 96 9.78 9.66 -18.62
N CYS A 97 8.92 9.00 -17.84
CA CYS A 97 8.44 7.64 -18.13
C CYS A 97 7.71 7.57 -19.48
N TYR A 98 6.83 8.54 -19.78
CA TYR A 98 6.10 8.58 -21.04
C TYR A 98 7.03 8.73 -22.26
N GLN A 99 8.04 9.59 -22.17
CA GLN A 99 9.01 9.78 -23.25
C GLN A 99 9.88 8.53 -23.47
N MET A 100 10.14 7.73 -22.44
CA MET A 100 10.87 6.47 -22.58
C MET A 100 10.05 5.33 -23.20
N LEU A 101 8.72 5.42 -23.13
CA LEU A 101 7.79 4.43 -23.68
C LEU A 101 7.36 4.72 -25.13
N LYS A 102 7.64 5.94 -25.61
CA LYS A 102 7.51 6.33 -27.01
C LYS A 102 8.74 5.94 -27.81
#